data_AF-A0A7S3TAS0-F1
#
_entry.id   AF-A0A7S3TAS0-F1
#
_cell.length_a   1.000
_cell.length_b   1.000
_cell.length_c   1.000
_cell.angle_alpha   90.00
_cell.angle_beta   90.00
_cell.angle_gamma   90.00
#
_symmetry.space_group_name_H-M   'P 1'
#
loop_
_entity.id
_entity.type
_entity.pdbx_description
1 polymer ?
#
loop_
_entity_poly.entity_id
_entity_poly.type
_entity_poly.pdbx_seq_one_letter_code
_entity_poly.pdbx_strand_id
1 'polypeptide(L)'
;MTERAAEDARFTGLWRRFMDSGDDKWRGLRLKMIPCVVEGNFFVKKLLGDRPVLIKAIKTRYHTGPGYIEVVGDILSSKMATNMWRGVESFAKSLVVDLGFVLEAQAEQELPERLMGTVRFHRINLRKAVPPPTTP
;
A
#
# COMPACT_ATOMS: atom_id res chain seq x y z
N MET A 1 -3.30 21.70 24.80
CA MET A 1 -3.49 21.03 23.49
C MET A 1 -3.91 19.59 23.78
N THR A 2 -4.99 19.07 23.19
CA THR A 2 -5.41 17.69 23.46
C THR A 2 -4.42 16.71 22.82
N GLU A 3 -4.24 15.52 23.40
CA GLU A 3 -3.37 14.46 22.86
C GLU A 3 -3.71 14.14 21.40
N ARG A 4 -5.01 14.06 21.09
CA ARG A 4 -5.53 13.90 19.72
C ARG A 4 -5.08 15.01 18.77
N ALA A 5 -5.12 16.28 19.20
CA ALA A 5 -4.68 17.39 18.35
C ALA A 5 -3.16 17.36 18.09
N ALA A 6 -2.38 16.88 19.05
CA ALA A 6 -0.94 16.70 18.86
C ALA A 6 -0.63 15.57 17.88
N GLU A 7 -1.35 14.43 17.98
CA GLU A 7 -1.24 13.36 17.00
C GLU A 7 -1.69 13.79 15.60
N ASP A 8 -2.78 14.56 15.51
CA ASP A 8 -3.29 15.10 14.25
C ASP A 8 -2.24 15.97 13.56
N ALA A 9 -1.55 16.81 14.34
CA ALA A 9 -0.46 17.63 13.85
C ALA A 9 0.73 16.80 13.35
N ARG A 10 1.13 15.75 14.08
CA ARG A 10 2.25 14.87 13.69
C ARG A 10 1.96 14.14 12.38
N PHE A 11 0.77 13.53 12.27
CA PHE A 11 0.32 12.88 11.04
C PHE A 11 0.23 13.87 9.87
N THR A 12 -0.38 15.04 10.10
CA THR A 12 -0.55 16.06 9.04
C THR A 12 0.81 16.55 8.53
N GLY A 13 1.79 16.72 9.43
CA GLY A 13 3.16 17.10 9.06
C GLY A 13 3.83 16.06 8.16
N LEU A 14 3.76 14.79 8.54
CA LEU A 14 4.33 13.69 7.75
C LEU A 14 3.62 13.54 6.39
N TRP A 15 2.29 13.63 6.39
CA TRP A 15 1.47 13.54 5.18
C TRP A 15 1.77 14.69 4.20
N ARG A 16 1.83 15.94 4.68
CA ARG A 16 2.20 17.09 3.84
C ARG A 16 3.59 16.93 3.24
N ARG A 17 4.57 16.52 4.05
CA ARG A 17 5.92 16.23 3.53
C ARG A 17 5.89 15.16 2.45
N PHE A 18 5.08 14.12 2.61
CA PHE A 18 4.92 13.08 1.59
C PHE A 18 4.31 13.62 0.29
N MET A 19 3.31 14.48 0.38
CA MET A 19 2.70 15.14 -0.78
C MET A 19 3.67 16.10 -1.47
N ASP A 20 4.42 16.90 -0.70
CA ASP A 20 5.10 18.09 -1.22
C ASP A 20 6.61 17.91 -1.47
N SER A 21 7.26 16.86 -0.94
CA SER A 21 8.74 16.76 -0.97
C SER A 21 9.35 16.68 -2.36
N GLY A 22 8.64 16.12 -3.34
CA GLY A 22 9.20 15.75 -4.65
C GLY A 22 10.33 14.70 -4.57
N ASP A 23 10.60 14.14 -3.39
CA ASP A 23 11.69 13.17 -3.16
C ASP A 23 11.13 11.74 -3.14
N ASP A 24 11.12 11.13 -4.32
CA ASP A 24 10.59 9.78 -4.52
C ASP A 24 11.44 8.70 -3.82
N LYS A 25 12.74 8.93 -3.63
CA LYS A 25 13.59 8.02 -2.86
C LYS A 25 13.15 8.00 -1.40
N TRP A 26 12.89 9.18 -0.83
CA TRP A 26 12.35 9.30 0.50
C TRP A 26 10.93 8.71 0.59
N ARG A 27 10.01 9.03 -0.34
CA ARG A 27 8.64 8.51 -0.36
C ARG A 27 8.59 6.98 -0.39
N GLY A 28 9.45 6.35 -1.19
CA GLY A 28 9.56 4.89 -1.27
C GLY A 28 9.87 4.22 0.06
N LEU A 29 10.60 4.91 0.95
CA LEU A 29 10.93 4.41 2.28
C LEU A 29 9.80 4.63 3.30
N ARG A 30 8.72 5.33 2.95
CA ARG A 30 7.64 5.70 3.86
C ARG A 30 6.37 4.92 3.63
N LEU A 31 5.93 4.75 2.38
CA LEU A 31 4.64 4.11 2.14
C LEU A 31 4.68 2.62 2.45
N LYS A 32 3.79 2.18 3.35
CA LYS A 32 3.66 0.80 3.82
C LYS A 32 2.24 0.31 3.54
N MET A 33 2.16 -0.92 3.04
CA MET A 33 0.91 -1.64 2.78
C MET A 33 0.77 -2.77 3.80
N ILE A 34 -0.40 -2.89 4.42
CA ILE A 34 -0.72 -3.90 5.43
C ILE A 34 -1.78 -4.83 4.84
N PRO A 35 -1.43 -6.07 4.44
CA PRO A 35 -2.42 -7.04 4.00
C PRO A 35 -3.10 -7.72 5.19
N CYS A 36 -4.38 -8.03 5.06
CA CYS A 36 -5.13 -8.87 5.99
C CYS A 36 -6.04 -9.82 5.19
N VAL A 37 -5.82 -11.13 5.33
CA VAL A 37 -6.62 -12.15 4.63
C VAL A 37 -7.87 -12.47 5.43
N VAL A 38 -9.01 -11.94 4.99
CA VAL A 38 -10.32 -12.15 5.61
C VAL A 38 -10.86 -13.54 5.26
N GLU A 39 -10.85 -13.89 3.98
CA GLU A 39 -11.26 -15.22 3.49
C GLU A 39 -10.21 -15.75 2.53
N GLY A 40 -9.76 -16.98 2.73
CA GLY A 40 -8.76 -17.61 1.87
C GLY A 40 -8.26 -18.93 2.45
N ASN A 41 -7.71 -19.77 1.58
CA ASN A 41 -7.13 -21.04 2.03
C ASN A 41 -5.86 -20.82 2.86
N PHE A 42 -5.45 -21.85 3.60
CA PHE A 42 -4.27 -21.78 4.47
C PHE A 42 -2.98 -21.40 3.72
N PHE A 43 -2.83 -21.86 2.47
CA PHE A 43 -1.68 -21.54 1.64
C PHE A 43 -1.55 -20.04 1.38
N VAL A 44 -2.64 -19.37 0.99
CA VAL A 44 -2.66 -17.92 0.73
C VAL A 44 -2.45 -17.11 2.01
N LYS A 45 -3.05 -17.53 3.12
CA LYS A 45 -2.81 -16.91 4.43
C LYS A 45 -1.34 -16.96 4.82
N LYS A 46 -0.68 -18.11 4.63
CA LYS A 46 0.76 -18.26 4.92
C LYS A 46 1.64 -17.47 3.96
N LEU A 47 1.25 -17.39 2.68
CA LEU A 47 2.00 -16.67 1.64
C LEU A 47 1.97 -15.16 1.84
N LEU A 48 0.79 -14.60 2.12
CA LEU A 48 0.62 -13.16 2.36
C LEU A 48 1.11 -12.77 3.76
N GLY A 49 0.85 -13.61 4.75
CA GLY A 49 1.04 -13.27 6.17
C GLY A 49 0.27 -12.02 6.57
N ASP A 50 0.53 -11.54 7.79
CA ASP A 50 0.01 -10.26 8.30
C ASP A 50 1.13 -9.22 8.45
N ARG A 51 2.21 -9.37 7.68
CA ARG A 51 3.39 -8.50 7.78
C ARG A 51 3.21 -7.28 6.89
N PRO A 52 3.32 -6.06 7.43
CA PRO A 52 3.37 -4.87 6.61
C PRO A 52 4.56 -4.89 5.64
N VAL A 53 4.35 -4.39 4.42
CA VAL A 53 5.35 -4.36 3.36
C VAL A 53 5.56 -2.92 2.92
N LEU A 54 6.81 -2.46 2.96
CA LEU A 54 7.20 -1.19 2.33
C LEU A 54 7.16 -1.32 0.82
N ILE A 55 6.55 -0.33 0.15
CA ILE A 55 6.38 -0.37 -1.31
C ILE A 55 7.74 -0.25 -2.04
N LYS A 56 8.83 0.18 -1.37
CA LYS A 56 10.20 0.09 -1.91
C LYS A 56 10.63 -1.29 -2.39
N ALA A 57 9.95 -2.36 -1.96
CA ALA A 57 10.23 -3.72 -2.42
C ALA A 57 9.96 -3.92 -3.92
N ILE A 58 9.28 -2.97 -4.57
CA ILE A 58 8.99 -2.94 -6.01
C ILE A 58 9.37 -1.58 -6.61
N LYS A 59 9.68 -1.55 -7.90
CA LYS A 59 9.82 -0.30 -8.67
C LYS A 59 8.50 0.47 -8.58
N THR A 60 8.59 1.71 -8.12
CA THR A 60 7.43 2.55 -7.85
C THR A 60 7.62 3.89 -8.52
N ARG A 61 6.57 4.39 -9.17
CA ARG A 61 6.51 5.74 -9.75
C ARG A 61 5.51 6.57 -8.98
N TYR A 62 5.84 7.83 -8.75
CA TYR A 62 4.98 8.80 -8.11
C TYR A 62 4.58 9.86 -9.13
N HIS A 63 3.30 10.22 -9.14
CA HIS A 63 2.80 11.36 -9.90
C HIS A 63 1.99 12.24 -8.97
N THR A 64 2.26 13.54 -8.95
CA THR A 64 1.61 14.49 -8.05
C THR A 64 0.80 15.47 -8.89
N GLY A 65 -0.48 15.60 -8.57
CA GLY A 65 -1.38 16.58 -9.16
C GLY A 65 -2.09 17.42 -8.10
N PRO A 66 -3.01 18.32 -8.50
CA PRO A 66 -3.70 19.21 -7.57
C PRO A 66 -4.53 18.43 -6.55
N GLY A 67 -4.02 18.32 -5.32
CA GLY A 67 -4.70 17.65 -4.21
C GLY A 67 -4.62 16.11 -4.22
N TYR A 68 -3.79 15.51 -5.07
CA TYR A 68 -3.62 14.05 -5.10
C TYR A 68 -2.19 13.62 -5.40
N ILE A 69 -1.86 12.41 -4.98
CA ILE A 69 -0.66 11.68 -5.39
C ILE A 69 -1.07 10.29 -5.88
N GLU A 70 -0.56 9.93 -7.04
CA GLU A 70 -0.68 8.58 -7.59
C GLU A 70 0.61 7.82 -7.30
N VAL A 71 0.45 6.59 -6.81
CA VAL A 71 1.56 5.67 -6.55
C VAL A 71 1.37 4.42 -7.39
N VAL A 72 2.24 4.25 -8.38
CA VAL A 72 2.16 3.14 -9.33
C VAL A 72 3.31 2.17 -9.07
N GLY A 73 2.98 1.02 -8.48
CA GLY A 73 3.93 -0.06 -8.21
C GLY A 73 3.95 -1.11 -9.31
N ASP A 74 5.14 -1.47 -9.78
CA ASP A 74 5.35 -2.58 -10.71
C ASP A 74 5.67 -3.87 -9.93
N ILE A 75 4.66 -4.71 -9.70
CA ILE A 75 4.79 -5.98 -8.98
C ILE A 75 5.81 -6.92 -9.65
N LEU A 76 5.93 -6.86 -10.97
CA LEU A 76 6.80 -7.75 -11.73
C LEU A 76 8.29 -7.37 -11.65
N SER A 77 8.59 -6.19 -11.11
CA SER A 77 9.95 -5.72 -10.89
C SER A 77 10.69 -6.43 -9.75
N SER A 78 9.99 -7.22 -8.93
CA SER A 78 10.56 -7.94 -7.79
C SER A 78 10.22 -9.42 -7.86
N LYS A 79 11.25 -10.27 -7.81
CA LYS A 79 11.08 -11.73 -7.80
C LYS A 79 10.18 -12.18 -6.66
N MET A 80 10.34 -11.57 -5.48
CA MET A 80 9.53 -11.90 -4.30
C MET A 80 8.05 -11.52 -4.53
N ALA A 81 7.78 -10.27 -4.96
CA ALA A 81 6.43 -9.81 -5.22
C ALA A 81 5.75 -10.59 -6.36
N THR A 82 6.50 -10.91 -7.42
CA THR A 82 6.04 -11.74 -8.54
C THR A 82 5.62 -13.13 -8.08
N ASN A 83 6.43 -13.79 -7.24
CA ASN A 83 6.11 -15.11 -6.71
C ASN A 83 4.86 -15.08 -5.82
N MET A 84 4.73 -14.04 -4.98
CA MET A 84 3.52 -13.83 -4.18
C MET A 84 2.29 -13.64 -5.07
N TRP A 85 2.39 -12.78 -6.09
CA TRP A 85 1.30 -12.53 -7.03
C TRP A 85 0.84 -13.81 -7.74
N ARG A 86 1.76 -14.61 -8.28
CA ARG A 86 1.43 -15.90 -8.92
C ARG A 86 0.70 -16.86 -7.99
N GLY A 87 1.09 -16.88 -6.71
CA GLY A 87 0.41 -17.67 -5.69
C GLY A 87 -1.03 -17.18 -5.46
N VAL A 88 -1.22 -15.87 -5.36
CA VAL A 88 -2.52 -15.24 -5.07
C VAL A 88 -3.49 -15.28 -6.25
N GLU A 89 -3.00 -15.04 -7.47
CA GLU A 89 -3.81 -14.93 -8.69
C GLU A 89 -4.68 -16.18 -8.91
N SER A 90 -4.13 -17.37 -8.65
CA SER A 90 -4.87 -18.64 -8.81
C SER A 90 -6.06 -18.81 -7.85
N PHE A 91 -6.06 -18.10 -6.72
CA PHE A 91 -7.10 -18.16 -5.69
C PHE A 91 -7.97 -16.90 -5.60
N ALA A 92 -7.76 -15.91 -6.48
CA ALA A 92 -8.40 -14.59 -6.40
C ALA A 92 -9.93 -14.64 -6.31
N LYS A 93 -10.59 -15.60 -6.99
CA LYS A 93 -12.06 -15.78 -6.97
C LYS A 93 -12.61 -16.29 -5.63
N SER A 94 -11.76 -16.83 -4.78
CA SER A 94 -12.10 -17.35 -3.45
C SER A 94 -11.42 -16.57 -2.33
N LEU A 95 -10.73 -15.48 -2.66
CA LEU A 95 -9.96 -14.67 -1.72
C LEU A 95 -10.73 -13.39 -1.40
N VAL A 96 -10.83 -13.07 -0.11
CA VAL A 96 -11.18 -11.74 0.38
C VAL A 96 -9.99 -11.21 1.16
N VAL A 97 -9.42 -10.11 0.70
CA VAL A 97 -8.24 -9.49 1.31
C VAL A 97 -8.48 -7.99 1.50
N ASP A 98 -8.15 -7.51 2.68
CA ASP A 98 -8.10 -6.09 3.00
C ASP A 98 -6.66 -5.60 2.87
N LEU A 99 -6.48 -4.45 2.24
CA LEU A 99 -5.22 -3.74 2.22
C LEU A 99 -5.40 -2.41 2.96
N GLY A 100 -4.55 -2.17 3.95
CA GLY A 100 -4.41 -0.88 4.61
C GLY A 100 -3.15 -0.15 4.14
N PHE A 101 -3.21 1.18 4.09
CA PHE A 101 -2.07 2.01 3.73
C PHE A 101 -1.72 2.97 4.85
N VAL A 102 -0.44 3.01 5.22
CA VAL A 102 0.12 3.91 6.26
C VAL A 102 1.42 4.52 5.75
N LEU A 103 1.81 5.65 6.34
CA LEU A 103 3.19 6.13 6.25
C LEU A 103 3.97 5.59 7.45
N GLU A 104 5.10 4.96 7.18
CA GLU A 104 6.03 4.46 8.18
C GLU A 104 6.69 5.62 8.93
N ALA A 105 6.44 5.62 10.24
CA ALA A 105 7.17 6.47 11.17
C ALA A 105 8.60 5.92 11.33
N GLN A 106 9.59 6.76 11.09
CA GLN A 106 11.01 6.47 11.24
C GLN A 106 11.63 7.26 12.40
N ALA A 107 10.82 8.02 13.13
CA ALA A 107 11.22 8.75 14.32
C ALA A 107 10.04 8.92 15.28
N GLU A 108 10.32 9.13 16.57
CA GLU A 108 9.30 9.14 17.63
C GLU A 108 8.24 10.24 17.43
N GLN A 109 8.65 11.41 16.91
CA GLN A 109 7.75 12.51 16.58
C GLN A 109 6.82 12.24 15.38
N GLU A 110 7.01 11.12 14.68
CA GLU A 110 6.13 10.68 13.60
C GLU A 110 5.09 9.65 14.08
N LEU A 111 5.19 9.18 15.33
CA LEU A 111 4.27 8.20 15.91
C LEU A 111 3.03 8.86 16.55
N PRO A 112 1.89 8.15 16.63
CA PRO A 112 1.65 6.82 16.05
C PRO A 112 1.43 6.89 14.52
N GLU A 113 1.73 5.79 13.82
CA GLU A 113 1.31 5.62 12.43
C GLU A 113 -0.22 5.66 12.33
N ARG A 114 -0.76 6.24 11.26
CA ARG A 114 -2.21 6.28 11.02
C ARG A 114 -2.57 5.67 9.67
N LEU A 115 -3.68 4.94 9.68
CA LEU A 115 -4.30 4.40 8.48
C LEU A 115 -4.85 5.53 7.63
N MET A 116 -4.28 5.69 6.44
CA MET A 116 -4.70 6.71 5.48
C MET A 116 -5.92 6.26 4.69
N GLY A 117 -6.04 4.95 4.47
CA GLY A 117 -7.14 4.37 3.73
C GLY A 117 -7.04 2.85 3.69
N THR A 118 -8.15 2.24 3.33
CA THR A 118 -8.27 0.80 3.13
C THR A 118 -9.00 0.48 1.85
N VAL A 119 -8.73 -0.70 1.31
CA VAL A 119 -9.48 -1.29 0.20
C VAL A 119 -9.68 -2.77 0.45
N ARG A 120 -10.89 -3.26 0.19
CA ARG A 120 -11.20 -4.69 0.19
C ARG A 120 -11.26 -5.18 -1.25
N PHE A 121 -10.47 -6.20 -1.55
CA PHE A 121 -10.63 -7.00 -2.75
C PHE A 121 -11.47 -8.23 -2.42
N HIS A 122 -12.68 -8.29 -2.99
CA HIS A 122 -13.64 -9.35 -2.70
C HIS A 122 -13.83 -10.28 -3.90
N ARG A 123 -13.24 -11.48 -3.82
CA ARG A 123 -13.47 -12.59 -4.76
C ARG A 123 -13.30 -12.19 -6.23
N ILE A 124 -12.22 -11.47 -6.52
CA ILE A 124 -11.98 -10.85 -7.83
C ILE A 124 -11.77 -11.90 -8.91
N ASN A 125 -12.46 -11.74 -10.04
CA ASN A 125 -12.21 -12.52 -11.24
C ASN A 125 -11.23 -11.78 -12.17
N LEU A 126 -9.94 -12.04 -11.98
CA LEU A 126 -8.86 -11.40 -12.75
C LEU A 126 -8.96 -11.65 -14.26
N ARG A 127 -9.64 -12.72 -14.71
CA ARG A 127 -9.86 -12.98 -16.15
C ARG A 127 -10.83 -12.00 -16.82
N LYS A 128 -11.57 -11.22 -16.04
CA LYS A 128 -12.46 -10.16 -16.52
C LYS A 128 -11.80 -8.78 -16.47
N ALA A 129 -10.53 -8.69 -16.11
CA ALA A 129 -9.82 -7.42 -16.10
C ALA A 129 -9.73 -6.86 -17.51
N VAL A 130 -10.07 -5.58 -17.65
CA VAL A 130 -9.82 -4.82 -18.87
C VAL A 130 -8.49 -4.08 -18.72
N PRO A 131 -7.74 -3.86 -19.82
CA PRO A 131 -6.57 -3.01 -19.77
C PRO A 131 -6.94 -1.64 -19.20
N PRO A 132 -6.07 -1.01 -18.38
CA PRO A 132 -6.29 0.38 -18.00
C PRO A 132 -6.36 1.24 -19.26
N PRO A 133 -7.11 2.36 -19.23
CA PRO A 133 -7.08 3.33 -20.32
C PRO A 133 -5.63 3.69 -20.64
N THR A 134 -5.27 3.71 -21.92
CA THR A 134 -4.00 4.33 -22.32
C THR A 134 -4.16 5.83 -22.07
N THR A 135 -3.59 6.32 -20.97
CA THR A 135 -3.41 7.76 -20.79
C THR A 135 -2.60 8.29 -21.98
N PRO A 136 -3.03 9.37 -22.65
CA PRO A 136 -2.33 9.93 -23.80
C PRO A 136 -0.91 10.40 -23.45
#